data_AF-A0A0T6AW86-F1
#
_entry.id   AF-A0A0T6AW86-F1
#
_cell.length_a   1.000
_cell.length_b   1.000
_cell.length_c   1.000
_cell.angle_alpha   90.00
_cell.angle_beta   90.00
_cell.angle_gamma   90.00
#
_symmetry.space_group_name_H-M   'P 1'
#
loop_
_entity.id
_entity.type
_entity.pdbx_description
1 polymer ?
#
loop_
_entity_poly.entity_id
_entity_poly.type
_entity_poly.pdbx_seq_one_letter_code
_entity_poly.pdbx_strand_id
1 'polypeptide(L)'
;MKRKGYLVLFLLFIAFVRNSECLLETQVIPGELNSTITLTVNKSLEYIIDYYNGNHSIKVANPLRVYVESNSSLNSAPIIVVVRQKQVVLSWELPLIVNGNSQKQALEYRKTEQTLCYAGQKGEVNYKQLYYANSRNQTETVPIQPPYVSISTLSDTNITATVKLGVEEIFYILPNKFHSVTVSPSTPRFYYYGFPQDISKVDNYDMVTVRVHSDSDVCMVVSIQNYSCPVLDLNDDVTFKGIWQTVSREGGLTVGREYFQNGFFIVFVVKGDDYDCSNNEASATDRVKQIEFGVIPTMSYHEYSWAFINTLGCIGLFYMVFGISLFMCNRKCYVPRTMDYINSAEIASPASVQGKMDQKYRYML
;
A
#
# COMPACT_ATOMS: atom_id res chain seq x y z
N MET A 1 -61.94 8.44 -52.57
CA MET A 1 -60.62 7.79 -52.77
C MET A 1 -59.52 8.24 -51.79
N LYS A 2 -59.48 9.49 -51.32
CA LYS A 2 -58.40 9.99 -50.42
C LYS A 2 -58.29 9.33 -49.03
N ARG A 3 -59.38 8.77 -48.47
CA ARG A 3 -59.42 8.24 -47.08
C ARG A 3 -58.74 6.87 -46.89
N LYS A 4 -58.62 6.06 -47.96
CA LYS A 4 -57.98 4.74 -47.93
C LYS A 4 -56.44 4.82 -47.95
N GLY A 5 -55.87 5.87 -48.56
CA GLY A 5 -54.42 6.08 -48.63
C GLY A 5 -53.79 6.38 -47.26
N TYR A 6 -54.45 7.17 -46.42
CA TYR A 6 -53.98 7.48 -45.07
C TYR A 6 -53.98 6.26 -44.14
N LEU A 7 -54.94 5.34 -44.29
CA LEU A 7 -55.00 4.11 -43.49
C LEU A 7 -53.85 3.15 -43.82
N VAL A 8 -53.49 3.04 -45.11
CA VAL A 8 -52.36 2.23 -45.57
C VAL A 8 -51.03 2.85 -45.11
N LEU A 9 -50.89 4.17 -45.19
CA LEU A 9 -49.70 4.87 -44.67
C LEU A 9 -49.56 4.73 -43.15
N PHE A 10 -50.67 4.80 -42.40
CA PHE A 10 -50.66 4.63 -40.94
C PHE A 10 -50.34 3.18 -40.54
N LEU A 11 -50.85 2.19 -41.27
CA LEU A 11 -50.50 0.78 -41.05
C LEU A 11 -49.05 0.46 -41.44
N LEU A 12 -48.53 1.05 -42.51
CA LEU A 12 -47.11 0.95 -42.87
C LEU A 12 -46.22 1.64 -41.83
N PHE A 13 -46.65 2.78 -41.27
CA PHE A 13 -45.95 3.47 -40.20
C PHE A 13 -45.94 2.65 -38.90
N ILE A 14 -47.06 2.04 -38.51
CA ILE A 14 -47.13 1.12 -37.35
C ILE A 14 -46.27 -0.14 -37.59
N ALA A 15 -46.23 -0.68 -38.81
CA ALA A 15 -45.37 -1.81 -39.16
C ALA A 15 -43.88 -1.44 -39.17
N PHE A 16 -43.53 -0.21 -39.57
CA PHE A 16 -42.16 0.31 -39.48
C PHE A 16 -41.75 0.58 -38.03
N VAL A 17 -42.65 1.12 -37.20
CA VAL A 17 -42.40 1.40 -35.78
C VAL A 17 -42.27 0.11 -34.96
N ARG A 18 -42.87 -1.00 -35.40
CA ARG A 18 -42.76 -2.32 -34.72
C ARG A 18 -41.44 -3.05 -34.93
N ASN A 19 -40.57 -2.62 -35.85
CA ASN A 19 -39.36 -3.37 -36.25
C ASN A 19 -38.05 -2.76 -35.73
N SER A 20 -38.07 -2.03 -34.62
CA SER A 20 -36.84 -1.50 -34.02
C SER A 20 -36.80 -1.68 -32.50
N GLU A 21 -37.34 -2.80 -32.02
CA GLU A 21 -36.90 -3.30 -30.70
C GLU A 21 -35.54 -3.95 -30.90
N CYS A 22 -34.47 -3.19 -30.67
CA CYS A 22 -33.13 -3.74 -30.54
C CYS A 22 -33.10 -4.57 -29.25
N LEU A 23 -33.51 -5.83 -29.35
CA LEU A 23 -33.56 -6.75 -28.22
C LEU A 23 -32.12 -7.13 -27.85
N LEU A 24 -31.73 -6.83 -26.61
CA LEU A 24 -30.45 -7.25 -26.04
C LEU A 24 -30.53 -8.75 -25.72
N GLU A 25 -29.65 -9.54 -26.34
CA GLU A 25 -29.50 -10.96 -26.05
C GLU A 25 -28.42 -11.15 -24.96
N THR A 26 -28.77 -11.85 -23.88
CA THR A 26 -27.85 -12.21 -22.81
C THR A 26 -27.48 -13.68 -22.91
N GLN A 27 -26.19 -13.99 -23.11
CA GLN A 27 -25.69 -15.35 -23.11
C GLN A 27 -24.94 -15.66 -21.81
N VAL A 28 -25.41 -16.69 -21.09
CA VAL A 28 -24.74 -17.20 -19.90
C VAL A 28 -23.84 -18.36 -20.29
N ILE A 29 -22.54 -18.26 -19.98
CA ILE A 29 -21.55 -19.29 -20.29
C ILE A 29 -20.82 -19.75 -19.02
N PRO A 30 -20.44 -21.03 -18.93
CA PRO A 30 -19.67 -21.52 -17.80
C PRO A 30 -18.23 -20.99 -17.85
N GLY A 31 -17.74 -20.53 -16.70
CA GLY A 31 -16.36 -20.12 -16.49
C GLY A 31 -15.57 -21.15 -15.67
N GLU A 32 -14.27 -21.27 -15.97
CA GLU A 32 -13.33 -22.08 -15.18
C GLU A 32 -12.20 -21.21 -14.64
N LEU A 33 -11.78 -21.48 -13.40
CA LEU A 33 -10.67 -20.76 -12.79
C LEU A 33 -9.36 -21.01 -13.55
N ASN A 34 -8.55 -19.96 -13.67
CA ASN A 34 -7.28 -19.94 -14.40
C ASN A 34 -7.37 -20.20 -15.91
N SER A 35 -8.57 -20.39 -16.45
CA SER A 35 -8.83 -20.51 -17.88
C SER A 35 -9.18 -19.13 -18.48
N THR A 36 -8.64 -18.84 -19.66
CA THR A 36 -8.95 -17.63 -20.43
C THR A 36 -10.12 -17.89 -21.37
N ILE A 37 -11.06 -16.95 -21.41
CA ILE A 37 -12.23 -17.00 -22.31
C ILE A 37 -12.19 -15.76 -23.20
N THR A 38 -12.31 -15.96 -24.50
CA THR A 38 -12.40 -14.89 -25.49
C THR A 38 -13.84 -14.74 -25.95
N LEU A 39 -14.37 -13.54 -25.86
CA LEU A 39 -15.76 -13.18 -26.14
C LEU A 39 -15.82 -12.12 -27.22
N THR A 40 -16.90 -12.14 -28.00
CA THR A 40 -17.19 -11.11 -29.00
C THR A 40 -18.49 -10.42 -28.64
N VAL A 41 -18.41 -9.19 -28.15
CA VAL A 41 -19.56 -8.39 -27.67
C VAL A 41 -19.89 -7.25 -28.62
N ASN A 42 -21.15 -6.85 -28.65
CA ASN A 42 -21.65 -5.67 -29.36
C ASN A 42 -22.93 -5.16 -28.66
N LYS A 43 -23.57 -4.10 -29.19
CA LYS A 43 -24.79 -3.52 -28.61
C LYS A 43 -25.99 -4.45 -28.46
N SER A 44 -26.00 -5.59 -29.16
CA SER A 44 -27.11 -6.55 -29.19
C SER A 44 -26.79 -7.85 -28.43
N LEU A 45 -25.55 -8.04 -27.99
CA LEU A 45 -25.10 -9.28 -27.35
C LEU A 45 -24.19 -8.98 -26.16
N GLU A 46 -24.65 -9.38 -24.97
CA GLU A 46 -23.87 -9.38 -23.74
C GLU A 46 -23.60 -10.80 -23.24
N TYR A 47 -22.52 -10.96 -22.48
CA TYR A 47 -22.15 -12.23 -21.87
C TYR A 47 -22.16 -12.13 -20.34
N ILE A 48 -22.64 -13.18 -19.70
CA ILE A 48 -22.46 -13.42 -18.27
C ILE A 48 -21.66 -14.71 -18.11
N ILE A 49 -20.46 -14.62 -17.55
CA ILE A 49 -19.64 -15.76 -17.22
C ILE A 49 -20.02 -16.21 -15.81
N ASP A 50 -20.55 -17.42 -15.72
CA ASP A 50 -20.93 -18.08 -14.47
C ASP A 50 -19.85 -19.06 -14.05
N TYR A 51 -19.16 -18.76 -12.95
CA TYR A 51 -18.11 -19.63 -12.38
C TYR A 51 -18.67 -20.71 -11.45
N TYR A 52 -19.98 -20.94 -11.45
CA TYR A 52 -20.62 -22.04 -10.75
C TYR A 52 -20.24 -23.40 -11.36
N ASN A 53 -19.67 -24.28 -10.54
CA ASN A 53 -19.22 -25.63 -10.95
C ASN A 53 -20.04 -26.74 -10.26
N GLY A 54 -21.37 -26.58 -10.16
CA GLY A 54 -22.26 -27.58 -9.53
C GLY A 54 -22.22 -27.62 -7.99
N ASN A 55 -21.15 -27.12 -7.38
CA ASN A 55 -21.04 -26.86 -5.95
C ASN A 55 -21.38 -25.39 -5.65
N HIS A 56 -22.21 -25.14 -4.63
CA HIS A 56 -22.60 -23.80 -4.16
C HIS A 56 -21.43 -22.97 -3.57
N SER A 57 -20.21 -23.50 -3.56
CA SER A 57 -19.01 -22.82 -3.06
C SER A 57 -17.74 -23.29 -3.77
N ILE A 58 -16.81 -22.37 -4.01
CA ILE A 58 -15.44 -22.64 -4.45
C ILE A 58 -14.52 -22.55 -3.23
N LYS A 59 -13.64 -23.53 -3.06
CA LYS A 59 -12.58 -23.48 -2.03
C LYS A 59 -11.34 -22.82 -2.61
N VAL A 60 -10.95 -21.71 -2.04
CA VAL A 60 -9.73 -20.96 -2.41
C VAL A 60 -8.93 -20.66 -1.16
N ALA A 61 -7.62 -20.45 -1.33
CA ALA A 61 -6.73 -20.03 -0.23
C ALA A 61 -6.56 -18.50 -0.20
N ASN A 62 -6.52 -17.89 -1.38
CA ASN A 62 -6.30 -16.47 -1.59
C ASN A 62 -7.47 -15.85 -2.39
N PRO A 63 -7.60 -14.52 -2.41
CA PRO A 63 -8.64 -13.85 -3.17
C PRO A 63 -8.54 -14.08 -4.67
N LEU A 64 -9.69 -14.03 -5.33
CA LEU A 64 -9.77 -14.13 -6.77
C LEU A 64 -9.28 -12.84 -7.42
N ARG A 65 -8.68 -12.93 -8.62
CA ARG A 65 -8.22 -11.78 -9.40
C ARG A 65 -8.82 -11.85 -10.79
N VAL A 66 -9.55 -10.82 -11.19
CA VAL A 66 -10.20 -10.73 -12.51
C VAL A 66 -9.28 -9.99 -13.46
N TYR A 67 -8.91 -10.66 -14.54
CA TYR A 67 -8.19 -10.10 -15.69
C TYR A 67 -9.19 -9.83 -16.81
N VAL A 68 -9.17 -8.63 -17.38
CA VAL A 68 -9.89 -8.33 -18.62
C VAL A 68 -9.01 -7.51 -19.55
N GLU A 69 -8.94 -7.91 -20.82
CA GLU A 69 -8.21 -7.21 -21.87
C GLU A 69 -9.04 -7.11 -23.14
N SER A 70 -8.99 -5.95 -23.79
CA SER A 70 -9.59 -5.75 -25.11
C SER A 70 -8.81 -4.75 -25.93
N ASN A 71 -8.05 -5.26 -26.91
CA ASN A 71 -7.31 -4.42 -27.85
C ASN A 71 -8.23 -3.63 -28.79
N SER A 72 -9.45 -4.11 -29.03
CA SER A 72 -10.45 -3.47 -29.92
C SER A 72 -11.43 -2.55 -29.19
N SER A 73 -11.25 -2.33 -27.89
CA SER A 73 -12.12 -1.44 -27.10
C SER A 73 -12.05 0.02 -27.57
N LEU A 74 -13.17 0.75 -27.51
CA LEU A 74 -13.26 2.13 -28.01
C LEU A 74 -13.74 3.06 -26.90
N ASN A 75 -13.17 4.26 -26.78
CA ASN A 75 -13.62 5.26 -25.78
C ASN A 75 -15.07 5.71 -26.02
N SER A 76 -15.51 5.73 -27.28
CA SER A 76 -16.88 6.13 -27.65
C SER A 76 -17.93 5.08 -27.29
N ALA A 77 -17.50 3.83 -27.08
CA ALA A 77 -18.35 2.70 -26.74
C ALA A 77 -17.52 1.69 -25.92
N PRO A 78 -17.24 2.00 -24.64
CA PRO A 78 -16.38 1.17 -23.82
C PRO A 78 -17.02 -0.21 -23.59
N ILE A 79 -16.17 -1.18 -23.25
CA ILE A 79 -16.63 -2.42 -22.62
C ILE A 79 -16.88 -2.11 -21.15
N ILE A 80 -18.06 -2.44 -20.67
CA ILE A 80 -18.42 -2.37 -19.25
C ILE A 80 -18.22 -3.77 -18.66
N VAL A 81 -17.29 -3.86 -17.72
CA VAL A 81 -17.06 -5.06 -16.92
C VAL A 81 -17.83 -4.89 -15.61
N VAL A 82 -18.64 -5.87 -15.25
CA VAL A 82 -19.30 -5.91 -13.93
C VAL A 82 -19.05 -7.25 -13.27
N VAL A 83 -18.44 -7.22 -12.10
CA VAL A 83 -18.19 -8.39 -11.26
C VAL A 83 -19.17 -8.36 -10.10
N ARG A 84 -20.09 -9.32 -10.07
CA ARG A 84 -21.06 -9.47 -9.00
C ARG A 84 -20.58 -10.53 -8.02
N GLN A 85 -20.33 -10.11 -6.78
CA GLN A 85 -20.10 -10.99 -5.65
C GLN A 85 -21.33 -11.00 -4.74
N LYS A 86 -21.39 -11.92 -3.76
CA LYS A 86 -22.51 -12.07 -2.82
C LYS A 86 -23.02 -10.75 -2.20
N GLN A 87 -22.12 -9.79 -1.93
CA GLN A 87 -22.46 -8.56 -1.19
C GLN A 87 -21.84 -7.28 -1.78
N VAL A 88 -21.03 -7.40 -2.82
CA VAL A 88 -20.35 -6.26 -3.46
C VAL A 88 -20.44 -6.46 -4.97
N VAL A 89 -20.63 -5.36 -5.67
CA VAL A 89 -20.52 -5.28 -7.12
C VAL A 89 -19.37 -4.34 -7.43
N LEU A 90 -18.45 -4.79 -8.27
CA LEU A 90 -17.39 -3.96 -8.84
C LEU A 90 -17.69 -3.74 -10.32
N SER A 91 -17.46 -2.53 -10.81
CA SER A 91 -17.64 -2.23 -12.23
C SER A 91 -16.61 -1.22 -12.71
N TRP A 92 -16.10 -1.43 -13.91
CA TRP A 92 -15.18 -0.51 -14.57
C TRP A 92 -15.32 -0.61 -16.09
N GLU A 93 -14.70 0.34 -16.77
CA GLU A 93 -14.73 0.48 -18.21
C GLU A 93 -13.39 0.08 -18.84
N LEU A 94 -13.45 -0.45 -20.07
CA LEU A 94 -12.32 -0.74 -20.93
C LEU A 94 -12.49 -0.03 -22.29
N PRO A 95 -11.51 0.79 -22.73
CA PRO A 95 -10.26 1.07 -22.05
C PRO A 95 -10.48 1.88 -20.76
N LEU A 96 -9.69 1.57 -19.73
CA LEU A 96 -9.71 2.30 -18.46
C LEU A 96 -8.96 3.61 -18.66
N ILE A 97 -9.64 4.72 -18.36
CA ILE A 97 -9.07 6.06 -18.44
C ILE A 97 -8.58 6.48 -17.06
N VAL A 98 -7.31 6.83 -16.96
CA VAL A 98 -6.68 7.28 -15.71
C VAL A 98 -6.18 8.71 -15.88
N ASN A 99 -6.69 9.59 -15.03
CA ASN A 99 -6.33 11.00 -15.05
C ASN A 99 -5.17 11.30 -14.08
N GLY A 100 -4.24 12.12 -14.53
CA GLY A 100 -3.27 12.78 -13.64
C GLY A 100 -3.88 13.99 -12.95
N ASN A 101 -3.33 14.39 -11.81
CA ASN A 101 -3.75 15.60 -11.09
C ASN A 101 -3.53 16.87 -11.92
N SER A 102 -2.57 16.84 -12.84
CA SER A 102 -2.24 17.96 -13.73
C SER A 102 -3.21 18.11 -14.91
N GLN A 103 -4.17 17.18 -15.08
CA GLN A 103 -5.25 17.17 -16.10
C GLN A 103 -4.84 17.31 -17.59
N LYS A 104 -3.54 17.36 -17.91
CA LYS A 104 -3.05 17.59 -19.29
C LYS A 104 -3.03 16.34 -20.17
N GLN A 105 -3.03 15.14 -19.59
CA GLN A 105 -3.05 13.89 -20.34
C GLN A 105 -3.74 12.79 -19.53
N ALA A 106 -4.75 12.16 -20.13
CA ALA A 106 -5.35 10.95 -19.61
C ALA A 106 -4.66 9.73 -20.24
N LEU A 107 -4.37 8.71 -19.43
CA LEU A 107 -3.78 7.46 -19.88
C LEU A 107 -4.87 6.44 -20.13
N GLU A 108 -4.75 5.73 -21.25
CA GLU A 108 -5.73 4.70 -21.66
C GLU A 108 -5.12 3.31 -21.48
N TYR A 109 -5.81 2.46 -20.73
CA TYR A 109 -5.40 1.08 -20.49
C TYR A 109 -6.41 0.09 -21.05
N ARG A 110 -5.99 -0.72 -22.02
CA ARG A 110 -6.80 -1.75 -22.67
C ARG A 110 -6.77 -3.10 -21.95
N LYS A 111 -6.01 -3.18 -20.87
CA LYS A 111 -5.85 -4.32 -19.99
C LYS A 111 -6.08 -3.86 -18.56
N THR A 112 -6.83 -4.63 -17.79
CA THR A 112 -7.12 -4.37 -16.38
C THR A 112 -7.02 -5.67 -15.58
N GLU A 113 -6.56 -5.55 -14.33
CA GLU A 113 -6.54 -6.66 -13.38
C GLU A 113 -6.90 -6.18 -11.98
N GLN A 114 -8.01 -6.67 -11.42
CA GLN A 114 -8.47 -6.28 -10.09
C GLN A 114 -8.59 -7.48 -9.16
N THR A 115 -8.10 -7.33 -7.93
CA THR A 115 -8.27 -8.34 -6.88
C THR A 115 -9.65 -8.18 -6.25
N LEU A 116 -10.42 -9.26 -6.23
CA LEU A 116 -11.75 -9.27 -5.65
C LEU A 116 -11.68 -9.36 -4.13
N CYS A 117 -12.68 -8.75 -3.49
CA CYS A 117 -12.85 -8.85 -2.06
C CYS A 117 -13.17 -10.29 -1.63
N TYR A 118 -12.41 -10.78 -0.66
CA TYR A 118 -12.53 -12.13 -0.12
C TYR A 118 -13.63 -12.13 0.96
N ALA A 119 -14.87 -12.19 0.48
CA ALA A 119 -16.13 -12.16 1.23
C ALA A 119 -16.57 -10.79 1.77
N GLY A 120 -17.86 -10.55 1.58
CA GLY A 120 -18.55 -9.38 2.06
C GLY A 120 -18.85 -9.50 3.56
N GLN A 121 -18.65 -8.39 4.24
CA GLN A 121 -18.98 -8.12 5.63
C GLN A 121 -18.34 -9.01 6.70
N LYS A 122 -18.24 -8.38 7.87
CA LYS A 122 -17.61 -8.85 9.11
C LYS A 122 -17.90 -10.33 9.39
N GLY A 123 -16.87 -11.18 9.26
CA GLY A 123 -16.80 -12.47 9.93
C GLY A 123 -17.00 -13.73 9.09
N GLU A 124 -17.30 -13.64 7.78
CA GLU A 124 -17.42 -14.85 6.95
C GLU A 124 -16.04 -15.42 6.56
N VAL A 125 -15.05 -14.55 6.32
CA VAL A 125 -13.65 -14.96 6.16
C VAL A 125 -12.81 -14.45 7.32
N ASN A 126 -12.22 -15.40 8.04
CA ASN A 126 -11.24 -15.11 9.08
C ASN A 126 -9.85 -15.00 8.43
N TYR A 127 -9.52 -13.82 7.88
CA TYR A 127 -8.20 -13.54 7.31
C TYR A 127 -7.06 -13.86 8.28
N LYS A 128 -7.29 -13.67 9.57
CA LYS A 128 -6.33 -13.94 10.63
C LYS A 128 -6.03 -15.43 10.78
N GLN A 129 -7.05 -16.29 10.68
CA GLN A 129 -6.87 -17.74 10.65
C GLN A 129 -6.05 -18.20 9.45
N LEU A 130 -6.39 -17.73 8.25
CA LEU A 130 -5.67 -18.06 7.02
C LEU A 130 -4.24 -17.54 7.03
N TYR A 131 -4.03 -16.35 7.58
CA TYR A 131 -2.71 -15.79 7.82
C TYR A 131 -1.84 -16.70 8.69
N TYR A 132 -2.38 -17.25 9.79
CA TYR A 132 -1.64 -18.15 10.67
C TYR A 132 -1.46 -19.57 10.10
N ALA A 133 -2.37 -20.03 9.25
CA ALA A 133 -2.16 -21.25 8.49
C ALA A 133 -0.97 -21.05 7.53
N ASN A 134 -0.98 -19.95 6.77
CA ASN A 134 0.09 -19.60 5.84
C ASN A 134 1.43 -19.43 6.57
N SER A 135 1.47 -18.77 7.74
CA SER A 135 2.69 -18.61 8.52
C SER A 135 3.29 -19.94 9.01
N ARG A 136 2.47 -20.99 9.13
CA ARG A 136 2.88 -22.36 9.47
C ARG A 136 3.12 -23.24 8.24
N ASN A 137 3.16 -22.65 7.04
CA ASN A 137 3.20 -23.35 5.75
C ASN A 137 2.07 -24.38 5.60
N GLN A 138 0.90 -24.11 6.18
CA GLN A 138 -0.29 -24.92 6.05
C GLN A 138 -1.25 -24.27 5.04
N THR A 139 -1.74 -25.07 4.10
CA THR A 139 -2.73 -24.60 3.12
C THR A 139 -4.13 -24.76 3.69
N GLU A 140 -4.73 -23.66 4.11
CA GLU A 140 -6.13 -23.60 4.51
C GLU A 140 -6.95 -22.89 3.44
N THR A 141 -8.16 -23.39 3.19
CA THR A 141 -9.06 -22.85 2.16
C THR A 141 -10.40 -22.49 2.77
N VAL A 142 -11.04 -21.46 2.24
CA VAL A 142 -12.39 -21.05 2.66
C VAL A 142 -13.37 -21.25 1.50
N PRO A 143 -14.55 -21.84 1.76
CA PRO A 143 -15.62 -21.85 0.77
C PRO A 143 -16.14 -20.44 0.55
N ILE A 144 -16.04 -19.94 -0.68
CA ILE A 144 -16.63 -18.66 -1.11
C ILE A 144 -17.69 -18.93 -2.18
N GLN A 145 -18.67 -18.03 -2.29
CA GLN A 145 -19.59 -18.06 -3.43
C GLN A 145 -18.87 -17.59 -4.69
N PRO A 146 -18.98 -18.31 -5.83
CA PRO A 146 -18.41 -17.87 -7.09
C PRO A 146 -18.98 -16.52 -7.53
N PRO A 147 -18.16 -15.63 -8.10
CA PRO A 147 -18.67 -14.40 -8.70
C PRO A 147 -19.29 -14.67 -10.07
N TYR A 148 -20.14 -13.74 -10.51
CA TYR A 148 -20.51 -13.60 -11.92
C TYR A 148 -19.70 -12.47 -12.54
N VAL A 149 -19.20 -12.66 -13.75
CA VAL A 149 -18.53 -11.60 -14.52
C VAL A 149 -19.35 -11.34 -15.77
N SER A 150 -19.96 -10.16 -15.86
CA SER A 150 -20.68 -9.75 -17.07
C SER A 150 -19.87 -8.75 -17.90
N ILE A 151 -19.89 -8.96 -19.21
CA ILE A 151 -19.19 -8.14 -20.20
C ILE A 151 -20.24 -7.65 -21.21
N SER A 152 -20.34 -6.33 -21.36
CA SER A 152 -21.28 -5.68 -22.28
C SER A 152 -20.64 -4.46 -22.92
N THR A 153 -21.21 -4.00 -24.04
CA THR A 153 -20.80 -2.75 -24.70
C THR A 153 -21.98 -2.21 -25.52
N LEU A 154 -21.99 -0.91 -25.79
CA LEU A 154 -22.94 -0.27 -26.70
C LEU A 154 -22.37 -0.08 -28.12
N SER A 155 -21.25 -0.74 -28.43
CA SER A 155 -20.60 -0.64 -29.74
C SER A 155 -21.45 -1.24 -30.87
N ASP A 156 -21.58 -0.50 -31.97
CA ASP A 156 -22.21 -0.99 -33.21
C ASP A 156 -21.37 -2.06 -33.91
N THR A 157 -20.06 -2.09 -33.67
CA THR A 157 -19.13 -3.09 -34.21
C THR A 157 -18.79 -4.15 -33.17
N ASN A 158 -18.47 -5.35 -33.64
CA ASN A 158 -18.00 -6.44 -32.78
C ASN A 158 -16.66 -6.08 -32.12
N ILE A 159 -16.62 -6.13 -30.79
CA ILE A 159 -15.43 -5.93 -29.97
C ILE A 159 -15.07 -7.26 -29.32
N THR A 160 -13.78 -7.60 -29.36
CA THR A 160 -13.26 -8.81 -28.73
C THR A 160 -12.71 -8.50 -27.34
N ALA A 161 -13.14 -9.25 -26.34
CA ALA A 161 -12.69 -9.14 -24.96
C ALA A 161 -12.19 -10.50 -24.45
N THR A 162 -11.04 -10.50 -23.78
CA THR A 162 -10.45 -11.67 -23.13
C THR A 162 -10.63 -11.54 -21.63
N VAL A 163 -11.24 -12.53 -20.99
CA VAL A 163 -11.49 -12.57 -19.54
C VAL A 163 -10.81 -13.78 -18.93
N LYS A 164 -10.18 -13.61 -17.76
CA LYS A 164 -9.65 -14.71 -16.94
C LYS A 164 -9.92 -14.43 -15.47
N LEU A 165 -10.47 -15.41 -14.76
CA LEU A 165 -10.60 -15.37 -13.30
C LEU A 165 -9.52 -16.26 -12.69
N GLY A 166 -8.53 -15.65 -12.06
CA GLY A 166 -7.44 -16.34 -11.38
C GLY A 166 -7.55 -16.26 -9.87
N VAL A 167 -6.55 -16.82 -9.20
CA VAL A 167 -6.33 -16.67 -7.76
C VAL A 167 -5.05 -15.85 -7.58
N GLU A 168 -5.05 -14.88 -6.68
CA GLU A 168 -3.85 -14.13 -6.34
C GLU A 168 -2.82 -15.06 -5.70
N GLU A 169 -1.57 -15.05 -6.15
CA GLU A 169 -0.55 -15.99 -5.69
C GLU A 169 -0.04 -15.65 -4.29
N ILE A 170 0.14 -14.36 -4.04
CA ILE A 170 0.66 -13.81 -2.78
C ILE A 170 -0.39 -12.87 -2.21
N PHE A 171 -0.92 -13.17 -1.03
CA PHE A 171 -1.91 -12.30 -0.38
C PHE A 171 -1.58 -12.03 1.09
N TYR A 172 -1.09 -13.02 1.83
CA TYR A 172 -0.73 -12.89 3.24
C TYR A 172 0.76 -12.54 3.40
N ILE A 173 1.06 -11.38 3.97
CA ILE A 173 2.45 -10.88 4.08
C ILE A 173 3.03 -11.22 5.45
N LEU A 174 4.08 -12.04 5.47
CA LEU A 174 4.74 -12.43 6.71
C LEU A 174 5.78 -11.36 7.11
N PRO A 175 6.02 -11.16 8.42
CA PRO A 175 7.02 -10.21 8.88
C PRO A 175 8.42 -10.60 8.41
N ASN A 176 9.28 -9.61 8.13
CA ASN A 176 10.66 -9.77 7.66
C ASN A 176 10.81 -10.57 6.36
N LYS A 177 9.74 -10.67 5.56
CA LYS A 177 9.78 -11.21 4.20
C LYS A 177 9.42 -10.12 3.21
N PHE A 178 10.27 -9.97 2.19
CA PHE A 178 10.07 -9.03 1.10
C PHE A 178 9.52 -9.77 -0.13
N HIS A 179 8.70 -9.06 -0.89
CA HIS A 179 8.03 -9.56 -2.09
C HIS A 179 8.18 -8.55 -3.22
N SER A 180 8.51 -9.05 -4.41
CA SER A 180 8.62 -8.23 -5.63
C SER A 180 7.36 -8.38 -6.48
N VAL A 181 6.70 -7.26 -6.79
CA VAL A 181 5.43 -7.25 -7.52
C VAL A 181 5.38 -6.08 -8.50
N THR A 182 4.62 -6.27 -9.57
CA THR A 182 4.39 -5.24 -10.59
C THR A 182 3.00 -4.64 -10.43
N VAL A 183 2.94 -3.31 -10.36
CA VAL A 183 1.72 -2.53 -10.20
C VAL A 183 1.63 -1.47 -11.29
N SER A 184 0.40 -1.15 -11.68
CA SER A 184 0.08 -0.09 -12.65
C SER A 184 -1.28 0.52 -12.27
N PRO A 185 -1.68 1.66 -12.86
CA PRO A 185 -2.99 2.24 -12.58
C PRO A 185 -4.17 1.32 -12.93
N SER A 186 -4.01 0.46 -13.93
CA SER A 186 -5.03 -0.49 -14.39
C SER A 186 -4.92 -1.87 -13.75
N THR A 187 -3.81 -2.14 -13.07
CA THR A 187 -3.54 -3.39 -12.34
C THR A 187 -3.09 -3.08 -10.91
N PRO A 188 -3.93 -2.43 -10.09
CA PRO A 188 -3.62 -2.21 -8.68
C PRO A 188 -3.53 -3.54 -7.92
N ARG A 189 -2.87 -3.52 -6.77
CA ARG A 189 -2.72 -4.70 -5.91
C ARG A 189 -2.89 -4.33 -4.46
N PHE A 190 -3.51 -5.22 -3.70
CA PHE A 190 -3.54 -5.12 -2.24
C PHE A 190 -3.28 -6.46 -1.58
N TYR A 191 -2.75 -6.40 -0.36
CA TYR A 191 -2.30 -7.55 0.41
C TYR A 191 -2.78 -7.44 1.86
N TYR A 192 -2.91 -8.56 2.55
CA TYR A 192 -3.28 -8.59 3.96
C TYR A 192 -2.06 -8.81 4.86
N TYR A 193 -2.00 -8.04 5.94
CA TYR A 193 -1.07 -8.24 7.04
C TYR A 193 -1.84 -8.38 8.36
N GLY A 194 -1.49 -9.39 9.16
CA GLY A 194 -2.08 -9.62 10.48
C GLY A 194 -1.02 -9.62 11.59
N PHE A 195 -1.31 -8.94 12.69
CA PHE A 195 -0.43 -8.99 13.87
C PHE A 195 -0.45 -10.37 14.55
N PRO A 196 0.67 -10.84 15.13
CA PRO A 196 0.72 -12.11 15.86
C PRO A 196 -0.16 -12.11 17.13
N GLN A 197 -0.81 -13.24 17.43
CA GLN A 197 -1.70 -13.43 18.59
C GLN A 197 -0.95 -13.86 19.86
N ASP A 198 0.07 -14.71 19.69
CA ASP A 198 0.79 -15.31 20.81
C ASP A 198 1.88 -14.36 21.31
N ILE A 199 1.50 -13.57 22.32
CA ILE A 199 2.40 -12.72 23.12
C ILE A 199 3.54 -13.54 23.78
N SER A 200 3.43 -14.88 23.78
CA SER A 200 4.33 -15.80 24.49
C SER A 200 5.55 -16.30 23.69
N LYS A 201 5.90 -15.71 22.54
CA LYS A 201 7.18 -16.01 21.87
C LYS A 201 7.76 -14.73 21.32
N VAL A 202 8.87 -14.26 21.92
CA VAL A 202 10.04 -13.52 21.37
C VAL A 202 9.80 -12.29 20.45
N ASP A 203 8.73 -12.24 19.67
CA ASP A 203 8.41 -11.26 18.64
C ASP A 203 7.06 -10.56 18.94
N ASN A 204 6.85 -10.08 20.17
CA ASN A 204 5.68 -9.26 20.51
C ASN A 204 5.93 -7.79 20.14
N TYR A 205 5.81 -7.48 18.85
CA TYR A 205 5.82 -6.11 18.38
C TYR A 205 4.39 -5.58 18.23
N ASP A 206 4.13 -4.41 18.80
CA ASP A 206 2.87 -3.69 18.66
C ASP A 206 2.90 -2.68 17.51
N MET A 207 4.06 -2.48 16.88
CA MET A 207 4.21 -1.61 15.72
C MET A 207 4.94 -2.34 14.60
N VAL A 208 4.58 -2.01 13.36
CA VAL A 208 5.25 -2.50 12.15
C VAL A 208 5.45 -1.36 11.17
N THR A 209 6.53 -1.43 10.39
CA THR A 209 6.76 -0.53 9.27
C THR A 209 6.59 -1.32 7.97
N VAL A 210 5.65 -0.88 7.13
CA VAL A 210 5.57 -1.30 5.73
C VAL A 210 6.65 -0.56 4.97
N ARG A 211 7.67 -1.27 4.50
CA ARG A 211 8.75 -0.72 3.67
C ARG A 211 8.53 -1.07 2.21
N VAL A 212 8.82 -0.11 1.35
CA VAL A 212 8.65 -0.23 -0.10
C VAL A 212 9.88 0.38 -0.77
N HIS A 213 10.41 -0.34 -1.75
CA HIS A 213 11.55 0.06 -2.56
C HIS A 213 11.27 -0.17 -4.05
N SER A 214 11.78 0.70 -4.91
CA SER A 214 11.67 0.63 -6.36
C SER A 214 12.81 1.40 -7.02
N ASP A 215 13.32 0.86 -8.13
CA ASP A 215 14.31 1.54 -8.97
C ASP A 215 13.69 2.59 -9.90
N SER A 216 12.35 2.63 -10.00
CA SER A 216 11.62 3.53 -10.90
C SER A 216 11.13 4.79 -10.18
N ASP A 217 11.19 5.93 -10.87
CA ASP A 217 10.69 7.23 -10.38
C ASP A 217 9.17 7.40 -10.49
N VAL A 218 8.48 6.44 -11.12
CA VAL A 218 7.01 6.44 -11.31
C VAL A 218 6.31 6.60 -9.96
N CYS A 219 5.50 7.65 -9.82
CA CYS A 219 4.78 7.95 -8.60
C CYS A 219 3.67 6.92 -8.31
N MET A 220 3.61 6.51 -7.05
CA MET A 220 2.65 5.53 -6.54
C MET A 220 2.15 5.98 -5.17
N VAL A 221 0.94 5.60 -4.81
CA VAL A 221 0.43 5.69 -3.45
C VAL A 221 0.49 4.31 -2.78
N VAL A 222 1.04 4.28 -1.57
CA VAL A 222 0.92 3.16 -0.64
C VAL A 222 -0.11 3.56 0.39
N SER A 223 -1.16 2.76 0.56
CA SER A 223 -2.23 3.04 1.51
C SER A 223 -2.48 1.85 2.43
N ILE A 224 -2.60 2.14 3.72
CA ILE A 224 -2.93 1.17 4.77
C ILE A 224 -4.39 1.37 5.15
N GLN A 225 -5.23 0.41 4.76
CA GLN A 225 -6.66 0.44 4.98
C GLN A 225 -7.08 -0.66 5.95
N ASN A 226 -8.20 -0.44 6.64
CA ASN A 226 -8.80 -1.51 7.44
C ASN A 226 -9.11 -2.72 6.54
N TYR A 227 -9.02 -3.95 7.08
CA TYR A 227 -9.26 -5.22 6.37
C TYR A 227 -10.74 -5.46 5.95
N SER A 228 -11.52 -4.38 5.83
CA SER A 228 -12.94 -4.39 5.50
C SER A 228 -13.18 -3.87 4.09
N CYS A 229 -14.00 -4.60 3.33
CA CYS A 229 -14.44 -4.22 2.00
C CYS A 229 -15.51 -3.11 2.04
N PRO A 230 -15.61 -2.26 1.00
CA PRO A 230 -14.76 -2.24 -0.20
C PRO A 230 -13.35 -1.70 0.08
N VAL A 231 -12.38 -2.18 -0.71
CA VAL A 231 -11.00 -1.66 -0.74
C VAL A 231 -10.98 -0.55 -1.79
N LEU A 232 -10.43 0.61 -1.44
CA LEU A 232 -10.24 1.70 -2.41
C LEU A 232 -8.86 1.54 -3.04
N ASP A 233 -8.83 1.07 -4.28
CA ASP A 233 -7.61 0.68 -5.00
C ASP A 233 -7.47 1.37 -6.36
N LEU A 234 -8.24 2.43 -6.62
CA LEU A 234 -8.17 3.22 -7.84
C LEU A 234 -7.39 4.52 -7.61
N ASN A 235 -6.84 5.08 -8.70
CA ASN A 235 -6.06 6.32 -8.68
C ASN A 235 -6.80 7.48 -7.99
N ASP A 236 -8.12 7.53 -8.15
CA ASP A 236 -8.95 8.66 -7.72
C ASP A 236 -9.51 8.48 -6.31
N ASP A 237 -9.54 7.24 -5.77
CA ASP A 237 -10.21 6.94 -4.51
C ASP A 237 -9.29 6.45 -3.38
N VAL A 238 -8.08 5.96 -3.71
CA VAL A 238 -7.16 5.36 -2.75
C VAL A 238 -6.82 6.27 -1.57
N THR A 239 -6.85 7.59 -1.77
CA THR A 239 -6.51 8.59 -0.74
C THR A 239 -7.67 8.93 0.20
N PHE A 240 -8.90 8.49 -0.07
CA PHE A 240 -10.07 8.81 0.76
C PHE A 240 -10.19 7.93 2.01
N LYS A 241 -9.45 6.83 2.10
CA LYS A 241 -9.55 5.87 3.21
C LYS A 241 -8.19 5.40 3.67
N GLY A 242 -8.03 5.31 4.99
CA GLY A 242 -6.81 4.79 5.60
C GLY A 242 -5.69 5.83 5.69
N ILE A 243 -4.50 5.34 6.02
CA ILE A 243 -3.28 6.15 6.12
C ILE A 243 -2.47 5.89 4.87
N TRP A 244 -2.07 6.92 4.15
CA TRP A 244 -1.40 6.77 2.87
C TRP A 244 -0.19 7.69 2.73
N GLN A 245 0.69 7.33 1.82
CA GLN A 245 1.86 8.13 1.45
C GLN A 245 2.17 7.93 -0.04
N THR A 246 2.65 8.99 -0.68
CA THR A 246 3.16 8.95 -2.05
C THR A 246 4.62 8.51 -2.04
N VAL A 247 4.99 7.63 -2.97
CA VAL A 247 6.29 6.97 -3.03
C VAL A 247 6.79 7.00 -4.47
N SER A 248 7.94 7.65 -4.68
CA SER A 248 8.72 7.56 -5.92
C SER A 248 9.64 6.34 -5.88
N ARG A 249 10.74 6.34 -5.12
CA ARG A 249 11.65 5.19 -5.02
C ARG A 249 11.52 4.41 -3.73
N GLU A 250 11.55 5.10 -2.60
CA GLU A 250 11.56 4.48 -1.27
C GLU A 250 10.49 5.09 -0.38
N GLY A 251 9.81 4.26 0.40
CA GLY A 251 8.73 4.68 1.28
C GLY A 251 8.60 3.78 2.50
N GLY A 252 8.07 4.33 3.58
CA GLY A 252 7.93 3.65 4.85
C GLY A 252 6.74 4.17 5.66
N LEU A 253 5.75 3.32 5.90
CA LEU A 253 4.58 3.65 6.73
C LEU A 253 4.60 2.81 8.00
N THR A 254 4.69 3.47 9.16
CA THR A 254 4.67 2.79 10.46
C THR A 254 3.27 2.79 11.05
N VAL A 255 2.81 1.62 11.49
CA VAL A 255 1.45 1.38 11.94
C VAL A 255 1.45 0.59 13.24
N GLY A 256 0.66 1.05 14.20
CA GLY A 256 0.41 0.40 15.47
C GLY A 256 -0.78 -0.57 15.45
N ARG A 257 -0.66 -1.66 16.20
CA ARG A 257 -1.68 -2.70 16.41
C ARG A 257 -2.95 -2.13 17.02
N GLU A 258 -2.85 -1.06 17.82
CA GLU A 258 -3.98 -0.38 18.45
C GLU A 258 -5.00 0.14 17.44
N TYR A 259 -4.55 0.55 16.24
CA TYR A 259 -5.42 1.02 15.16
C TYR A 259 -5.96 -0.11 14.29
N PHE A 260 -5.27 -1.26 14.22
CA PHE A 260 -5.57 -2.37 13.32
C PHE A 260 -5.44 -3.74 14.02
N GLN A 261 -6.21 -3.94 15.08
CA GLN A 261 -6.13 -5.13 15.96
C GLN A 261 -6.30 -6.46 15.21
N ASN A 262 -7.08 -6.45 14.13
CA ASN A 262 -7.38 -7.61 13.30
C ASN A 262 -6.60 -7.62 11.98
N GLY A 263 -5.54 -6.82 11.88
CA GLY A 263 -4.78 -6.65 10.64
C GLY A 263 -5.34 -5.56 9.74
N PHE A 264 -4.67 -5.37 8.61
CA PHE A 264 -4.94 -4.31 7.64
C PHE A 264 -4.59 -4.76 6.22
N PHE A 265 -5.13 -4.03 5.23
CA PHE A 265 -4.72 -4.14 3.85
C PHE A 265 -3.64 -3.12 3.51
N ILE A 266 -2.63 -3.58 2.78
CA ILE A 266 -1.59 -2.75 2.16
C ILE A 266 -1.95 -2.63 0.69
N VAL A 267 -2.32 -1.44 0.24
CA VAL A 267 -2.81 -1.15 -1.10
C VAL A 267 -1.75 -0.36 -1.87
N PHE A 268 -1.47 -0.77 -3.10
CA PHE A 268 -0.52 -0.15 -4.01
C PHE A 268 -1.22 0.30 -5.28
N VAL A 269 -1.18 1.61 -5.55
CA VAL A 269 -1.83 2.23 -6.71
C VAL A 269 -0.86 3.19 -7.37
N VAL A 270 -0.50 2.91 -8.63
CA VAL A 270 0.32 3.84 -9.41
C VAL A 270 -0.54 5.03 -9.83
N LYS A 271 0.00 6.23 -9.69
CA LYS A 271 -0.70 7.47 -10.04
C LYS A 271 -0.65 7.74 -11.53
N GLY A 272 -1.65 8.45 -12.05
CA GLY A 272 -1.74 8.87 -13.46
C GLY A 272 -0.59 9.80 -13.90
N ASP A 273 0.00 10.55 -12.98
CA ASP A 273 1.15 11.42 -13.20
C ASP A 273 2.11 11.42 -11.98
N ASP A 274 3.24 12.13 -12.11
CA ASP A 274 4.27 12.25 -11.07
C ASP A 274 4.10 13.46 -10.16
N TYR A 275 2.96 14.16 -10.27
CA TYR A 275 2.70 15.42 -9.58
C TYR A 275 2.81 15.28 -8.06
N ASP A 276 2.18 14.25 -7.49
CA ASP A 276 2.15 14.03 -6.04
C ASP A 276 3.50 13.62 -5.44
N CYS A 277 4.47 13.20 -6.26
CA CYS A 277 5.81 12.81 -5.81
C CYS A 277 6.88 13.87 -6.08
N SER A 278 6.78 14.60 -7.19
CA SER A 278 7.87 15.47 -7.67
C SER A 278 7.42 16.87 -8.07
N ASN A 279 6.11 17.17 -8.02
CA ASN A 279 5.49 18.35 -8.63
C ASN A 279 5.79 18.51 -10.13
N ASN A 280 6.29 17.46 -10.78
CA ASN A 280 6.54 17.42 -12.22
C ASN A 280 5.44 16.61 -12.92
N GLU A 281 5.07 17.05 -14.11
CA GLU A 281 4.04 16.44 -14.94
C GLU A 281 4.62 15.35 -15.87
N ALA A 282 5.73 14.72 -15.49
CA ALA A 282 6.37 13.70 -16.32
C ALA A 282 5.35 12.57 -16.57
N SER A 283 4.94 12.43 -17.83
CA SER A 283 3.92 11.47 -18.25
C SER A 283 4.60 10.47 -19.17
N ALA A 284 5.07 9.36 -18.61
CA ALA A 284 5.50 8.22 -19.39
C ALA A 284 4.28 7.50 -19.99
N THR A 285 4.38 7.07 -21.24
CA THR A 285 3.41 6.14 -21.84
C THR A 285 3.57 4.77 -21.21
N ASP A 286 2.49 4.23 -20.65
CA ASP A 286 2.44 2.97 -19.87
C ASP A 286 3.17 3.03 -18.52
N ARG A 287 2.48 3.57 -17.51
CA ARG A 287 3.01 3.72 -16.14
C ARG A 287 2.96 2.40 -15.39
N VAL A 288 4.04 1.64 -15.48
CA VAL A 288 4.24 0.39 -14.74
C VAL A 288 5.38 0.57 -13.74
N LYS A 289 5.19 0.04 -12.54
CA LYS A 289 6.18 0.10 -11.47
C LYS A 289 6.41 -1.28 -10.86
N GLN A 290 7.67 -1.72 -10.87
CA GLN A 290 8.10 -2.88 -10.10
C GLN A 290 8.52 -2.40 -8.72
N ILE A 291 7.96 -3.01 -7.68
CA ILE A 291 8.23 -2.67 -6.29
C ILE A 291 8.67 -3.92 -5.54
N GLU A 292 9.60 -3.74 -4.60
CA GLU A 292 9.89 -4.69 -3.54
C GLU A 292 9.31 -4.14 -2.25
N PHE A 293 8.49 -4.91 -1.55
CA PHE A 293 7.89 -4.45 -0.30
C PHE A 293 7.87 -5.55 0.76
N GLY A 294 7.88 -5.14 2.02
CA GLY A 294 7.84 -6.05 3.16
C GLY A 294 7.34 -5.35 4.42
N VAL A 295 6.92 -6.15 5.40
CA VAL A 295 6.48 -5.64 6.71
C VAL A 295 7.53 -5.99 7.75
N ILE A 296 8.07 -4.98 8.42
CA ILE A 296 9.15 -5.15 9.39
C ILE A 296 8.63 -4.77 10.78
N PRO A 297 8.73 -5.66 11.77
CA PRO A 297 8.54 -5.33 13.18
C PRO A 297 9.37 -4.11 13.59
N THR A 298 8.73 -3.11 14.20
CA THR A 298 9.47 -2.06 14.92
C THR A 298 9.74 -2.52 16.35
N MET A 299 10.83 -2.00 16.95
CA MET A 299 11.21 -2.38 18.32
C MET A 299 10.03 -2.18 19.28
N SER A 300 9.86 -3.13 20.19
CA SER A 300 8.72 -3.12 21.12
C SER A 300 8.83 -1.96 22.12
N TYR A 301 7.71 -1.53 22.69
CA TYR A 301 7.69 -0.48 23.71
C TYR A 301 8.60 -0.81 24.91
N HIS A 302 8.68 -2.08 25.31
CA HIS A 302 9.53 -2.52 26.41
C HIS A 302 11.02 -2.36 26.11
N GLU A 303 11.46 -2.69 24.89
CA GLU A 303 12.84 -2.48 24.46
C GLU A 303 13.20 -1.00 24.39
N TYR A 304 12.26 -0.18 23.88
CA TYR A 304 12.42 1.27 23.88
C TYR A 304 12.56 1.83 25.29
N SER A 305 11.72 1.36 26.24
CA SER A 305 11.76 1.83 27.62
C SER A 305 13.08 1.49 28.31
N TRP A 306 13.59 0.27 28.15
CA TRP A 306 14.90 -0.11 28.71
C TRP A 306 16.04 0.68 28.09
N ALA A 307 16.03 0.88 26.77
CA ALA A 307 17.02 1.71 26.10
C ALA A 307 17.01 3.14 26.65
N PHE A 308 15.83 3.75 26.78
CA PHE A 308 15.68 5.10 27.30
C PHE A 308 16.17 5.23 28.75
N ILE A 309 15.82 4.30 29.64
CA ILE A 309 16.29 4.29 31.03
C ILE A 309 17.82 4.17 31.10
N ASN A 310 18.41 3.28 30.28
CA ASN A 310 19.86 3.13 30.24
C ASN A 310 20.56 4.41 29.74
N THR A 311 20.05 5.03 28.67
CA THR A 311 20.59 6.29 28.15
C THR A 311 20.48 7.42 29.19
N LEU A 312 19.32 7.56 29.84
CA LEU A 312 19.11 8.57 30.88
C LEU A 312 20.04 8.33 32.09
N GLY A 313 20.24 7.05 32.46
CA GLY A 313 21.17 6.66 33.52
C GLY A 313 22.62 7.03 33.22
N CYS A 314 23.10 6.76 32.01
CA CYS A 314 24.45 7.14 31.57
C CYS A 314 24.64 8.67 31.58
N ILE A 315 23.66 9.43 31.10
CA ILE A 315 23.68 10.89 31.11
C ILE A 315 23.68 11.41 32.57
N GLY A 316 22.83 10.84 33.43
CA GLY A 316 22.78 11.21 34.85
C GLY A 316 24.09 10.95 35.59
N LEU A 317 24.73 9.80 35.35
CA LEU A 317 26.04 9.47 35.92
C LEU A 317 27.13 10.45 35.46
N PHE A 318 27.12 10.85 34.19
CA PHE A 318 28.07 11.85 33.68
C PHE A 318 27.93 13.18 34.41
N TYR A 319 26.70 13.68 34.59
CA TYR A 319 26.47 14.93 35.32
C TYR A 319 26.83 14.82 36.81
N MET A 320 26.60 13.66 37.43
CA MET A 320 26.99 13.41 38.82
C MET A 320 28.52 13.48 38.99
N VAL A 321 29.28 12.81 38.12
CA VAL A 321 30.75 12.85 38.15
C VAL A 321 31.27 14.27 37.87
N PHE A 322 30.67 14.97 36.90
CA PHE A 322 31.02 16.35 36.60
C PHE A 322 30.76 17.30 37.79
N GLY A 323 29.59 17.18 38.43
CA GLY A 323 29.23 17.95 39.62
C GLY A 323 30.15 17.67 40.81
N ILE A 324 30.48 16.40 41.08
CA ILE A 324 31.44 16.01 42.13
C ILE A 324 32.82 16.58 41.82
N SER A 325 33.26 16.52 40.56
CA SER A 325 34.55 17.08 40.13
C SER A 325 34.61 18.60 40.36
N LEU A 326 33.55 19.34 40.00
CA LEU A 326 33.45 20.77 40.29
C LEU A 326 33.44 21.07 41.79
N PHE A 327 32.71 20.29 42.59
CA PHE A 327 32.67 20.45 44.04
C PHE A 327 34.06 20.21 44.67
N MET A 328 34.77 19.18 44.22
CA MET A 328 36.12 18.87 44.68
C MET A 328 37.14 19.94 44.24
N CYS A 329 37.02 20.49 43.03
CA CYS A 329 37.83 21.63 42.58
C CYS A 329 37.56 22.88 43.42
N ASN A 330 36.30 23.22 43.69
CA ASN A 330 35.95 24.37 44.54
C ASN A 330 36.49 24.23 45.97
N ARG A 331 36.56 23.01 46.52
CA ARG A 331 37.17 22.77 47.85
C ARG A 331 38.69 22.82 47.83
N LYS A 332 39.35 22.43 46.74
CA LYS A 332 40.82 22.48 46.61
C LYS A 332 41.36 23.84 46.16
N CYS A 333 40.55 24.69 45.52
CA CYS A 333 40.97 26.01 45.05
C CYS A 333 40.93 27.12 46.13
N TYR A 334 40.56 26.82 47.38
CA TYR A 334 40.69 27.77 48.48
C TYR A 334 42.04 27.60 49.20
N VAL A 335 43.12 28.00 48.53
CA VAL A 335 44.38 28.31 49.22
C VAL A 335 44.46 29.83 49.29
N PRO A 336 44.25 30.47 50.46
CA PRO A 336 44.50 31.89 50.59
C PRO A 336 45.98 32.13 50.30
N ARG A 337 46.29 32.99 49.31
CA ARG A 337 47.67 33.46 49.12
C ARG A 337 48.04 34.25 50.37
N THR A 338 48.81 33.66 51.26
CA THR A 338 49.48 34.40 52.33
C THR A 338 50.58 35.23 51.68
N MET A 339 50.46 36.55 51.73
CA MET A 339 51.56 37.45 51.44
C MET A 339 52.54 37.37 52.62
N ASP A 340 53.72 36.78 52.40
CA ASP A 340 54.83 36.91 53.34
C ASP A 340 55.34 38.36 53.29
N TYR A 341 55.22 39.06 54.40
CA TYR A 341 55.89 40.35 54.59
C TYR A 341 57.36 40.09 54.89
N ILE A 342 58.24 40.67 54.08
CA ILE A 342 59.68 40.67 54.33
C ILE A 342 59.93 41.45 55.63
N ASN A 343 60.39 40.74 56.66
CA ASN A 343 60.82 41.34 57.92
C ASN A 343 62.07 42.20 57.66
N SER A 344 61.98 43.49 57.98
CA SER A 344 63.00 44.51 57.70
C SER A 344 64.24 44.45 58.62
N ALA A 345 64.58 43.26 59.14
CA ALA A 345 65.65 43.08 60.13
C ALA A 345 66.91 42.36 59.61
N GLU A 346 67.03 42.13 58.30
CA GLU A 346 68.26 41.58 57.70
C GLU A 346 68.76 42.46 56.54
N ILE A 347 68.88 43.77 56.80
CA ILE A 347 69.81 44.64 56.08
C ILE A 347 71.04 44.77 56.98
N ALA A 348 71.94 43.78 56.92
CA ALA A 348 73.29 43.91 57.45
C ALA A 348 74.28 42.97 56.73
N SER A 349 75.05 43.59 55.84
CA SER A 349 76.32 43.19 55.24
C SER A 349 76.32 42.30 53.97
N PRO A 350 77.15 42.63 52.97
CA PRO A 350 77.13 42.01 51.65
C PRO A 350 78.28 40.99 51.51
N ALA A 351 77.95 39.70 51.42
CA ALA A 351 78.81 38.72 50.78
C ALA A 351 78.03 37.42 50.49
N SER A 352 78.26 36.85 49.30
CA SER A 352 77.76 35.54 48.83
C SER A 352 76.34 35.47 48.24
N VAL A 353 76.04 36.34 47.27
CA VAL A 353 75.12 35.96 46.19
C VAL A 353 75.95 35.15 45.19
N GLN A 354 75.91 33.83 45.26
CA GLN A 354 76.15 32.94 44.11
C GLN A 354 75.71 31.52 44.50
N GLY A 355 74.58 31.06 43.95
CA GLY A 355 74.21 29.65 44.00
C GLY A 355 72.87 29.35 44.67
N LYS A 356 71.77 29.74 44.03
CA LYS A 356 70.45 29.06 44.11
C LYS A 356 69.43 29.72 43.18
N MET A 357 69.70 29.69 41.88
CA MET A 357 68.74 30.09 40.84
C MET A 357 68.91 29.16 39.65
N ASP A 358 68.76 27.85 39.87
CA ASP A 358 68.86 26.88 38.76
C ASP A 358 68.10 25.57 38.96
N GLN A 359 66.92 25.61 39.61
CA GLN A 359 66.15 24.38 39.83
C GLN A 359 64.62 24.51 39.77
N LYS A 360 64.08 25.51 39.05
CA LYS A 360 62.62 25.70 38.95
C LYS A 360 62.03 25.78 37.53
N TYR A 361 62.71 25.22 36.54
CA TYR A 361 62.10 25.00 35.21
C TYR A 361 62.60 23.70 34.58
N ARG A 362 62.07 22.58 35.08
CA ARG A 362 62.04 21.30 34.37
C ARG A 362 60.77 20.60 34.84
N TYR A 363 60.01 20.00 33.92
CA TYR A 363 58.66 19.42 34.08
C TYR A 363 57.48 20.37 33.85
N MET A 364 57.40 20.91 32.62
CA MET A 364 56.14 20.98 31.87
C MET A 364 56.49 20.98 30.37
N LEU A 365 56.59 19.78 29.81
CA LEU A 365 56.33 19.44 28.41
C LEU A 365 55.56 18.12 28.42
#